data_AF-A0A9D3WY04-F1
#
_entry.id   AF-A0A9D3WY04-F1
#
_cell.length_a   1.000
_cell.length_b   1.000
_cell.length_c   1.000
_cell.angle_alpha   90.00
_cell.angle_beta   90.00
_cell.angle_gamma   90.00
#
_symmetry.space_group_name_H-M   'P 1'
#
loop_
_entity.id
_entity.type
_entity.pdbx_description
1 polymer ?
#
loop_
_entity_poly.entity_id
_entity_poly.type
_entity_poly.pdbx_seq_one_letter_code
_entity_poly.pdbx_strand_id
1 'polypeptide(L)'
;MKRKNWAGPRRHSAPAPPAVKKTRSAAAAAAGVEEEPPPSGPESCMEITGRLYFAILCQKPKSGVANTHYFCIDDELVYENFYADFGPLNLAMAYRYCCKLNKKLKSFTLIRKKIIHYTGFDQKKQANAAFLIGSYAIIYLKESPEDVYRLLLAGNASYLPFRDASFGTCSFHLTLLDCFHAINKDDGKLQFQRYFS
;
A
#
# COMPACT_ATOMS: atom_id res chain seq x y z
N MET A 1 41.54 -3.90 67.47
CA MET A 1 42.43 -5.09 67.40
C MET A 1 43.41 -4.89 66.25
N LYS A 2 44.66 -5.34 66.41
CA LYS A 2 45.88 -4.86 65.72
C LYS A 2 46.19 -5.52 64.35
N ARG A 3 46.78 -4.71 63.45
CA ARG A 3 47.93 -5.02 62.52
C ARG A 3 47.66 -5.96 61.32
N LYS A 4 48.23 -5.79 60.12
CA LYS A 4 49.62 -5.45 59.72
C LYS A 4 49.69 -5.08 58.22
N ASN A 5 50.50 -4.08 57.88
CA ASN A 5 51.11 -3.87 56.55
C ASN A 5 52.39 -4.72 56.42
N TRP A 6 52.74 -5.16 55.20
CA TRP A 6 54.14 -5.39 54.81
C TRP A 6 54.32 -5.21 53.28
N ALA A 7 55.31 -4.42 52.89
CA ALA A 7 55.70 -4.15 51.51
C ALA A 7 56.91 -5.02 51.10
N GLY A 8 57.04 -5.34 49.82
CA GLY A 8 58.20 -6.01 49.22
C GLY A 8 58.44 -5.58 47.76
N PRO A 9 59.67 -5.72 47.22
CA PRO A 9 60.34 -4.64 46.49
C PRO A 9 60.42 -4.78 44.96
N ARG A 10 60.57 -3.63 44.28
CA ARG A 10 60.91 -3.47 42.84
C ARG A 10 62.27 -4.08 42.50
N ARG A 11 62.40 -4.71 41.33
CA ARG A 11 63.68 -4.98 40.66
C ARG A 11 63.63 -4.70 39.16
N HIS A 12 64.83 -4.45 38.64
CA HIS A 12 65.23 -3.70 37.45
C HIS A 12 64.97 -4.37 36.09
N SER A 13 64.97 -3.51 35.06
CA SER A 13 64.93 -3.79 33.62
C SER A 13 66.33 -3.95 32.98
N ALA A 14 66.43 -4.74 31.90
CA ALA A 14 67.41 -4.61 30.80
C ALA A 14 66.93 -5.35 29.52
N PRO A 15 67.44 -5.03 28.30
CA PRO A 15 66.67 -5.04 27.03
C PRO A 15 67.21 -5.95 25.89
N ALA A 16 66.46 -6.06 24.77
CA ALA A 16 66.86 -6.16 23.33
C ALA A 16 65.78 -6.90 22.48
N PRO A 17 65.75 -6.94 21.11
CA PRO A 17 66.32 -6.09 20.02
C PRO A 17 65.23 -5.64 18.96
N PRO A 18 65.56 -5.00 17.81
CA PRO A 18 64.60 -4.21 17.02
C PRO A 18 64.01 -4.82 15.72
N ALA A 19 62.87 -4.23 15.32
CA ALA A 19 62.32 -3.92 13.98
C ALA A 19 61.99 -5.01 12.94
N VAL A 20 60.73 -5.01 12.46
CA VAL A 20 60.38 -5.00 11.01
C VAL A 20 59.03 -4.28 10.81
N LYS A 21 59.02 -3.19 10.03
CA LYS A 21 57.80 -2.56 9.49
C LYS A 21 57.31 -3.40 8.30
N LYS A 22 56.02 -3.76 8.28
CA LYS A 22 55.31 -4.16 7.05
C LYS A 22 54.09 -3.26 6.86
N THR A 23 54.28 -2.29 5.97
CA THR A 23 53.22 -1.64 5.19
C THR A 23 52.49 -2.67 4.33
N ARG A 24 51.16 -2.58 4.25
CA ARG A 24 50.28 -3.14 3.18
C ARG A 24 48.91 -2.47 3.34
N SER A 25 48.73 -1.34 2.66
CA SER A 25 47.99 -1.18 1.39
C SER A 25 46.48 -1.29 1.54
N ALA A 26 45.81 -0.17 1.29
CA ALA A 26 44.37 -0.08 1.08
C ALA A 26 43.94 -0.95 -0.11
N ALA A 27 42.83 -1.66 0.05
CA ALA A 27 41.98 -2.09 -1.05
C ALA A 27 40.54 -2.16 -0.51
N ALA A 28 39.71 -1.24 -1.00
CA ALA A 28 38.28 -1.27 -0.81
C ALA A 28 37.70 -2.52 -1.48
N ALA A 29 37.00 -3.35 -0.71
CA ALA A 29 36.13 -4.38 -1.24
C ALA A 29 34.68 -3.92 -0.99
N ALA A 30 34.04 -3.50 -2.07
CA ALA A 30 32.61 -3.23 -2.10
C ALA A 30 31.87 -4.53 -1.78
N ALA A 31 31.27 -4.61 -0.59
CA ALA A 31 30.25 -5.60 -0.32
C ALA A 31 29.01 -5.17 -1.11
N GLY A 32 28.80 -5.84 -2.24
CA GLY A 32 27.54 -5.75 -2.99
C GLY A 32 26.40 -6.08 -2.05
N VAL A 33 25.48 -5.14 -1.87
CA VAL A 33 24.15 -5.46 -1.38
C VAL A 33 23.52 -6.25 -2.52
N GLU A 34 23.49 -7.57 -2.39
CA GLU A 34 22.63 -8.38 -3.23
C GLU A 34 21.20 -7.88 -2.99
N GLU A 35 20.65 -7.24 -4.01
CA GLU A 35 19.25 -6.86 -4.06
C GLU A 35 18.46 -8.17 -4.17
N GLU A 36 18.04 -8.69 -3.02
CA GLU A 36 17.05 -9.79 -2.94
C GLU A 36 15.92 -9.48 -3.93
N PRO A 37 15.60 -10.42 -4.85
CA PRO A 37 14.57 -10.18 -5.84
C PRO A 37 13.26 -9.86 -5.12
N PRO A 38 12.44 -8.93 -5.63
CA PRO A 38 11.16 -8.61 -5.00
C PRO A 38 10.33 -9.88 -4.84
N PRO A 39 9.60 -10.04 -3.71
CA PRO A 39 8.82 -11.24 -3.46
C PRO A 39 7.85 -11.47 -4.62
N SER A 40 8.06 -12.57 -5.33
CA SER A 40 7.35 -12.98 -6.54
C SER A 40 5.93 -13.48 -6.23
N GLY A 41 5.14 -12.68 -5.53
CA GLY A 41 3.68 -12.81 -5.56
C GLY A 41 3.14 -12.16 -6.85
N PRO A 42 1.93 -12.50 -7.30
CA PRO A 42 1.31 -11.79 -8.40
C PRO A 42 0.95 -10.36 -7.94
N GLU A 43 1.90 -9.43 -8.05
CA GLU A 43 1.63 -8.02 -7.91
C GLU A 43 0.82 -7.58 -9.14
N SER A 44 -0.49 -7.49 -9.00
CA SER A 44 -1.33 -6.88 -10.04
C SER A 44 -1.29 -5.37 -9.84
N CYS A 45 -0.79 -4.65 -10.84
CA CYS A 45 -0.76 -3.19 -10.87
C CYS A 45 -1.33 -2.72 -12.21
N MET A 46 -2.33 -1.84 -12.16
CA MET A 46 -3.07 -1.37 -13.31
C MET A 46 -3.12 0.15 -13.34
N GLU A 47 -2.93 0.71 -14.53
CA GLU A 47 -3.05 2.15 -14.76
C GLU A 47 -4.51 2.53 -14.88
N ILE A 48 -4.98 3.44 -14.01
CA ILE A 48 -6.35 3.97 -14.09
C ILE A 48 -6.39 5.15 -15.04
N THR A 49 -5.49 6.13 -14.85
CA THR A 49 -5.30 7.24 -15.80
C THR A 49 -4.01 7.99 -15.50
N GLY A 50 -3.15 8.18 -16.50
CA GLY A 50 -1.96 9.04 -16.41
C GLY A 50 -1.04 8.69 -15.23
N ARG A 51 -1.15 9.44 -14.13
CA ARG A 51 -0.35 9.22 -12.90
C ARG A 51 -1.04 8.39 -11.83
N LEU A 52 -2.28 7.96 -12.03
CA LEU A 52 -3.07 7.21 -11.05
C LEU A 52 -3.09 5.72 -11.38
N TYR A 53 -2.72 4.89 -10.41
CA TYR A 53 -2.66 3.44 -10.52
C TYR A 53 -3.38 2.78 -9.35
N PHE A 54 -3.86 1.56 -9.57
CA PHE A 54 -4.38 0.66 -8.55
C PHE A 54 -3.51 -0.60 -8.46
N ALA A 55 -3.26 -1.12 -7.26
CA ALA A 55 -2.44 -2.31 -7.08
C ALA A 55 -2.92 -3.21 -5.95
N ILE A 56 -2.74 -4.52 -6.13
CA ILE A 56 -2.89 -5.52 -5.08
C ILE A 56 -1.48 -5.99 -4.71
N LEU A 57 -1.07 -5.74 -3.46
CA LEU A 57 0.28 -6.03 -2.99
C LEU A 57 0.26 -7.04 -1.83
N CYS A 58 1.10 -8.06 -1.92
CA CYS A 58 1.26 -9.05 -0.84
C CYS A 58 2.02 -8.47 0.37
N GLN A 59 2.81 -7.41 0.15
CA GLN A 59 3.60 -6.76 1.18
C GLN A 59 3.44 -5.26 1.11
N LYS A 60 3.56 -4.61 2.27
CA LYS A 60 3.56 -3.16 2.34
C LYS A 60 4.75 -2.61 1.54
N PRO A 61 4.52 -1.71 0.57
CA PRO A 61 5.59 -1.17 -0.24
C PRO A 61 6.61 -0.43 0.63
N LYS A 62 7.91 -0.59 0.32
CA LYS A 62 8.99 0.11 1.01
C LYS A 62 8.78 1.62 0.88
N SER A 63 8.96 2.35 1.98
CA SER A 63 8.90 3.80 1.96
C SER A 63 10.06 4.37 1.14
N GLY A 64 9.83 5.44 0.38
CA GLY A 64 10.90 6.17 -0.32
C GLY A 64 11.25 5.66 -1.72
N VAL A 65 10.45 4.78 -2.34
CA VAL A 65 10.61 4.46 -3.77
C VAL A 65 10.57 5.75 -4.59
N ALA A 66 11.63 6.00 -5.35
CA ALA A 66 11.75 7.20 -6.15
C ALA A 66 10.56 7.32 -7.11
N ASN A 67 10.05 8.55 -7.24
CA ASN A 67 8.96 8.91 -8.16
C ASN A 67 7.60 8.20 -7.98
N THR A 68 7.37 7.55 -6.83
CA THR A 68 6.09 6.89 -6.53
C THR A 68 5.57 7.29 -5.14
N HIS A 69 4.26 7.43 -5.03
CA HIS A 69 3.54 7.67 -3.79
C HIS A 69 2.50 6.57 -3.60
N TYR A 70 2.72 5.71 -2.61
CA TYR A 70 1.76 4.68 -2.23
C TYR A 70 0.78 5.20 -1.17
N PHE A 71 -0.48 4.79 -1.26
CA PHE A 71 -1.43 4.95 -0.17
C PHE A 71 -2.43 3.79 -0.16
N CYS A 72 -2.96 3.49 1.02
CA CYS A 72 -3.92 2.43 1.27
C CYS A 72 -5.06 2.97 2.12
N ILE A 73 -6.22 2.32 2.07
CA ILE A 73 -7.42 2.66 2.84
C ILE A 73 -7.94 1.51 3.70
N ASP A 74 -7.29 0.35 3.64
CA ASP A 74 -7.74 -0.92 4.24
C ASP A 74 -8.09 -0.83 5.73
N ASP A 75 -7.37 0.02 6.47
CA ASP A 75 -7.56 0.24 7.92
C ASP A 75 -8.11 1.64 8.24
N GLU A 76 -8.41 2.44 7.21
CA GLU A 76 -8.94 3.82 7.35
C GLU A 76 -10.43 3.90 7.00
N LEU A 77 -10.85 3.22 5.94
CA LEU A 77 -12.23 3.16 5.47
C LEU A 77 -12.74 1.73 5.66
N VAL A 78 -13.01 1.39 6.92
CA VAL A 78 -13.42 0.04 7.34
C VAL A 78 -14.94 -0.07 7.30
N TYR A 79 -15.45 -1.09 6.62
CA TYR A 79 -16.87 -1.42 6.63
C TYR A 79 -17.25 -2.06 7.98
N GLU A 80 -18.33 -1.58 8.59
CA GLU A 80 -18.90 -2.17 9.81
C GLU A 80 -19.96 -3.19 9.42
N ASN A 81 -19.66 -4.47 9.58
CA ASN A 81 -20.54 -5.56 9.17
C ASN A 81 -21.65 -5.83 10.19
N PHE A 82 -22.85 -6.15 9.69
CA PHE A 82 -23.94 -6.64 10.53
C PHE A 82 -23.83 -8.15 10.78
N TYR A 83 -23.46 -8.92 9.75
CA TYR A 83 -23.20 -10.35 9.82
C TYR A 83 -22.00 -10.71 8.93
N ALA A 84 -22.20 -11.45 7.84
CA ALA A 84 -21.13 -11.89 6.94
C ALA A 84 -20.91 -10.93 5.74
N ASP A 85 -21.74 -9.89 5.61
CA ASP A 85 -21.56 -8.76 4.72
C ASP A 85 -20.21 -8.07 4.98
N PHE A 86 -19.65 -7.48 3.93
CA PHE A 86 -18.35 -6.81 3.99
C PHE A 86 -18.28 -5.54 3.15
N GLY A 87 -19.35 -5.18 2.45
CA GLY A 87 -19.39 -4.06 1.52
C GLY A 87 -20.63 -4.08 0.62
N PRO A 88 -20.68 -3.20 -0.39
CA PRO A 88 -19.67 -2.18 -0.68
C PRO A 88 -19.62 -1.08 0.40
N LEU A 89 -18.50 -0.36 0.46
CA LEU A 89 -18.39 0.82 1.33
C LEU A 89 -19.49 1.86 1.00
N ASN A 90 -20.04 2.49 2.04
CA ASN A 90 -21.13 3.43 1.89
C ASN A 90 -20.71 4.76 1.22
N LEU A 91 -21.70 5.58 0.88
CA LEU A 91 -21.50 6.85 0.16
C LEU A 91 -20.57 7.82 0.91
N ALA A 92 -20.65 7.88 2.24
CA ALA A 92 -19.79 8.76 3.03
C ALA A 92 -18.31 8.34 2.95
N MET A 93 -18.03 7.05 2.93
CA MET A 93 -16.68 6.52 2.76
C MET A 93 -16.17 6.70 1.32
N ALA A 94 -17.03 6.49 0.32
CA ALA A 94 -16.72 6.85 -1.07
C ALA A 94 -16.37 8.33 -1.21
N TYR A 95 -17.08 9.21 -0.48
CA TYR A 95 -16.76 10.63 -0.42
C TYR A 95 -15.39 10.93 0.16
N ARG A 96 -15.10 10.39 1.33
CA ARG A 96 -13.79 10.55 1.97
C ARG A 96 -12.66 10.07 1.07
N TYR A 97 -12.86 8.94 0.40
CA TYR A 97 -11.91 8.41 -0.58
C TYR A 97 -11.67 9.39 -1.74
N CYS A 98 -12.73 9.88 -2.38
CA CYS A 98 -12.61 10.82 -3.50
C CYS A 98 -11.89 12.11 -3.08
N CYS A 99 -12.22 12.68 -1.92
CA CYS A 99 -11.53 13.84 -1.37
C CYS A 99 -10.04 13.57 -1.11
N LYS A 100 -9.72 12.42 -0.52
CA LYS A 100 -8.33 12.02 -0.23
C LYS A 100 -7.52 11.86 -1.52
N LEU A 101 -8.08 11.19 -2.52
CA LEU A 101 -7.42 10.98 -3.80
C LEU A 101 -7.21 12.30 -4.56
N ASN A 102 -8.24 13.16 -4.61
CA ASN A 102 -8.13 14.49 -5.22
C ASN A 102 -7.05 15.36 -4.55
N LYS A 103 -6.96 15.34 -3.21
CA LYS A 103 -5.89 16.04 -2.48
C LYS A 103 -4.50 15.54 -2.89
N LYS A 104 -4.33 14.23 -3.09
CA LYS A 104 -3.05 13.64 -3.55
C LYS A 104 -2.72 14.05 -4.98
N LEU A 105 -3.69 13.96 -5.89
CA LEU A 105 -3.49 14.30 -7.30
C LEU A 105 -3.14 15.78 -7.52
N LYS A 106 -3.74 16.68 -6.72
CA LYS A 106 -3.50 18.14 -6.76
C LYS A 106 -2.29 18.60 -5.93
N SER A 107 -1.66 17.72 -5.15
CA SER A 107 -0.55 18.10 -4.28
C SER A 107 0.70 18.44 -5.10
N PHE A 108 1.25 19.65 -4.90
CA PHE A 108 2.49 20.09 -5.54
C PHE A 108 3.68 19.17 -5.22
N THR A 109 3.75 18.65 -3.99
CA THR A 109 4.81 17.71 -3.57
C THR A 109 4.75 16.36 -4.29
N LEU A 110 3.60 16.03 -4.89
CA LEU A 110 3.35 14.76 -5.58
C LEU A 110 3.14 14.92 -7.08
N ILE A 111 3.24 16.13 -7.63
CA ILE A 111 2.85 16.44 -9.02
C ILE A 111 3.61 15.63 -10.09
N ARG A 112 4.83 15.19 -9.78
CA ARG A 112 5.66 14.36 -10.67
C ARG A 112 5.61 12.87 -10.34
N LYS A 113 5.02 12.49 -9.21
CA LYS A 113 5.00 11.10 -8.75
C LYS A 113 3.82 10.33 -9.35
N LYS A 114 4.00 9.03 -9.54
CA LYS A 114 2.89 8.09 -9.68
C LYS A 114 2.15 7.99 -8.34
N ILE A 115 0.84 8.04 -8.36
CA ILE A 115 -0.03 7.85 -7.20
C ILE A 115 -0.62 6.44 -7.30
N ILE A 116 -0.22 5.57 -6.38
CA ILE A 116 -0.66 4.17 -6.35
C ILE A 116 -1.56 3.96 -5.15
N HIS A 117 -2.85 3.74 -5.42
CA HIS A 117 -3.77 3.18 -4.45
C HIS A 117 -3.50 1.68 -4.36
N TYR A 118 -3.02 1.19 -3.22
CA TYR A 118 -2.83 -0.24 -3.03
C TYR A 118 -3.73 -0.79 -1.93
N THR A 119 -4.05 -2.08 -2.06
CA THR A 119 -4.75 -2.91 -1.08
C THR A 119 -3.91 -4.15 -0.77
N GLY A 120 -4.11 -4.74 0.41
CA GLY A 120 -3.47 -5.99 0.81
C GLY A 120 -4.08 -7.24 0.14
N PHE A 121 -3.76 -8.42 0.69
CA PHE A 121 -4.20 -9.71 0.15
C PHE A 121 -5.61 -10.16 0.61
N ASP A 122 -6.26 -9.41 1.51
CA ASP A 122 -7.62 -9.72 1.95
C ASP A 122 -8.63 -9.44 0.84
N GLN A 123 -9.34 -10.47 0.37
CA GLN A 123 -10.26 -10.37 -0.76
C GLN A 123 -11.45 -9.43 -0.52
N LYS A 124 -11.91 -9.29 0.73
CA LYS A 124 -12.99 -8.36 1.09
C LYS A 124 -12.50 -6.92 0.99
N LYS A 125 -11.29 -6.66 1.47
CA LYS A 125 -10.63 -5.35 1.33
C LYS A 125 -10.34 -5.02 -0.13
N GLN A 126 -9.86 -5.99 -0.92
CA GLN A 126 -9.64 -5.83 -2.36
C GLN A 126 -10.91 -5.41 -3.10
N ALA A 127 -12.02 -6.10 -2.87
CA ALA A 127 -13.31 -5.77 -3.48
C ALA A 127 -13.76 -4.35 -3.11
N ASN A 128 -13.63 -3.94 -1.84
CA ASN A 128 -13.95 -2.57 -1.42
C ASN A 128 -13.01 -1.52 -2.00
N ALA A 129 -11.71 -1.78 -2.06
CA ALA A 129 -10.73 -0.87 -2.64
C ALA A 129 -10.93 -0.70 -4.15
N ALA A 130 -11.22 -1.79 -4.86
CA ALA A 130 -11.57 -1.80 -6.28
C ALA A 130 -12.89 -1.06 -6.54
N PHE A 131 -13.90 -1.25 -5.68
CA PHE A 131 -15.14 -0.48 -5.72
C PHE A 131 -14.87 1.02 -5.61
N LEU A 132 -14.04 1.46 -4.66
CA LEU A 132 -13.74 2.88 -4.46
C LEU A 132 -13.01 3.52 -5.65
N ILE A 133 -11.95 2.90 -6.16
CA ILE A 133 -11.21 3.44 -7.32
C ILE A 133 -12.06 3.41 -8.59
N GLY A 134 -12.87 2.37 -8.78
CA GLY A 134 -13.78 2.28 -9.93
C GLY A 134 -14.89 3.32 -9.87
N SER A 135 -15.48 3.53 -8.68
CA SER A 135 -16.43 4.62 -8.44
C SER A 135 -15.84 5.97 -8.82
N TYR A 136 -14.60 6.24 -8.36
CA TYR A 136 -13.91 7.48 -8.70
C TYR A 136 -13.71 7.65 -10.21
N ALA A 137 -13.33 6.59 -10.93
CA ALA A 137 -13.17 6.63 -12.38
C ALA A 137 -14.49 6.99 -13.09
N ILE A 138 -15.61 6.38 -12.70
CA ILE A 138 -16.92 6.67 -13.29
C ILE A 138 -17.37 8.11 -13.00
N ILE A 139 -17.19 8.56 -11.75
CA ILE A 139 -17.71 9.85 -11.30
C ILE A 139 -16.86 11.02 -11.80
N TYR A 140 -15.53 10.93 -11.66
CA TYR A 140 -14.60 12.03 -11.93
C TYR A 140 -13.93 11.94 -13.31
N LEU A 141 -13.60 10.73 -13.75
CA LEU A 141 -12.94 10.53 -15.06
C LEU A 141 -13.94 10.30 -16.19
N LYS A 142 -15.22 10.09 -15.86
CA LYS A 142 -16.33 9.88 -16.81
C LYS A 142 -16.18 8.60 -17.63
N GLU A 143 -15.50 7.61 -17.07
CA GLU A 143 -15.37 6.29 -17.67
C GLU A 143 -16.67 5.49 -17.60
N SER A 144 -16.86 4.55 -18.52
CA SER A 144 -17.99 3.63 -18.50
C SER A 144 -17.81 2.54 -17.42
N PRO A 145 -18.90 2.06 -16.77
CA PRO A 145 -18.84 0.93 -15.85
C PRO A 145 -18.10 -0.29 -16.41
N GLU A 146 -18.33 -0.59 -17.68
CA GLU A 146 -17.79 -1.75 -18.38
C GLU A 146 -16.28 -1.65 -18.59
N ASP A 147 -15.79 -0.47 -18.99
CA ASP A 147 -14.36 -0.24 -19.21
C ASP A 147 -13.59 -0.24 -17.89
N VAL A 148 -14.15 0.39 -16.85
CA VAL A 148 -13.58 0.35 -15.49
C VAL A 148 -13.53 -1.08 -14.95
N TYR A 149 -14.61 -1.83 -15.12
CA TYR A 149 -14.66 -3.22 -14.67
C TYR A 149 -13.64 -4.09 -15.41
N ARG A 150 -13.55 -3.96 -16.74
CA ARG A 150 -12.57 -4.69 -17.56
C ARG A 150 -11.14 -4.36 -17.16
N LEU A 151 -10.86 -3.08 -16.89
CA LEU A 151 -9.56 -2.62 -16.40
C LEU A 151 -9.23 -3.23 -15.04
N LEU A 152 -10.19 -3.27 -14.11
CA LEU A 152 -9.98 -3.82 -12.77
C LEU A 152 -9.72 -5.33 -12.76
N LEU A 153 -10.24 -6.05 -13.74
CA LEU A 153 -9.98 -7.47 -13.96
C LEU A 153 -8.67 -7.73 -14.73
N ALA A 154 -8.04 -6.70 -15.29
CA ALA A 154 -6.77 -6.84 -15.97
C ALA A 154 -5.70 -7.34 -14.97
N GLY A 155 -4.90 -8.33 -15.39
CA GLY A 155 -3.87 -8.93 -14.54
C GLY A 155 -4.36 -10.05 -13.63
N ASN A 156 -5.38 -10.81 -14.04
CA ASN A 156 -5.92 -11.98 -13.33
C ASN A 156 -6.44 -11.69 -11.92
N ALA A 157 -6.82 -10.44 -11.65
CA ALA A 157 -7.49 -10.09 -10.40
C ALA A 157 -8.93 -10.64 -10.41
N SER A 158 -9.35 -11.21 -9.29
CA SER A 158 -10.72 -11.66 -9.06
C SER A 158 -11.22 -11.05 -7.76
N TYR A 159 -12.41 -10.45 -7.79
CA TYR A 159 -13.00 -9.78 -6.63
C TYR A 159 -14.18 -10.58 -6.10
N LEU A 160 -14.26 -10.70 -4.78
CA LEU A 160 -15.37 -11.34 -4.12
C LEU A 160 -16.65 -10.52 -4.35
N PRO A 161 -17.74 -11.13 -4.86
CA PRO A 161 -19.04 -10.46 -4.94
C PRO A 161 -19.55 -10.07 -3.54
N PHE A 162 -20.20 -8.91 -3.45
CA PHE A 162 -20.82 -8.46 -2.21
C PHE A 162 -22.07 -9.29 -1.90
N ARG A 163 -22.31 -9.52 -0.61
CA ARG A 163 -23.46 -10.27 -0.11
C ARG A 163 -24.31 -9.41 0.81
N ASP A 164 -25.54 -9.84 1.02
CA ASP A 164 -26.46 -9.22 1.95
C ASP A 164 -26.07 -9.49 3.43
N ALA A 165 -26.69 -8.70 4.31
CA ALA A 165 -26.54 -8.75 5.76
C ALA A 165 -27.46 -9.81 6.43
N SER A 166 -28.08 -10.70 5.65
CA SER A 166 -28.99 -11.71 6.19
C SER A 166 -28.23 -12.83 6.90
N PHE A 167 -28.94 -13.47 7.83
CA PHE A 167 -28.45 -14.67 8.49
C PHE A 167 -28.57 -15.88 7.55
N GLY A 168 -27.48 -16.64 7.40
CA GLY A 168 -27.46 -17.89 6.64
C GLY A 168 -26.87 -17.75 5.23
N THR A 169 -27.37 -18.58 4.32
CA THR A 169 -26.87 -18.67 2.94
C THR A 169 -27.31 -17.47 2.13
N CYS A 170 -26.35 -16.80 1.48
CA CYS A 170 -26.65 -15.67 0.60
C CYS A 170 -27.27 -16.19 -0.72
N SER A 171 -28.46 -15.72 -1.05
CA SER A 171 -29.19 -16.09 -2.27
C SER A 171 -28.88 -15.17 -3.46
N PHE A 172 -28.29 -14.01 -3.22
CA PHE A 172 -28.02 -13.01 -4.26
C PHE A 172 -26.74 -12.25 -3.97
N HIS A 173 -25.86 -12.17 -4.96
CA HIS A 173 -24.57 -11.50 -4.83
C HIS A 173 -24.49 -10.33 -5.82
N LEU A 174 -23.99 -9.18 -5.34
CA LEU A 174 -23.73 -8.01 -6.16
C LEU A 174 -22.28 -7.99 -6.61
N THR A 175 -22.05 -7.96 -7.92
CA THR A 175 -20.71 -7.81 -8.48
C THR A 175 -20.27 -6.35 -8.45
N LEU A 176 -18.96 -6.10 -8.65
CA LEU A 176 -18.46 -4.74 -8.86
C LEU A 176 -19.16 -4.04 -10.03
N LEU A 177 -19.43 -4.77 -11.12
CA LEU A 177 -20.10 -4.21 -12.29
C LEU A 177 -21.52 -3.75 -11.95
N ASP A 178 -22.28 -4.53 -11.17
CA ASP A 178 -23.61 -4.12 -10.70
C ASP A 178 -23.54 -2.83 -9.90
N CYS A 179 -22.57 -2.72 -8.99
CA CYS A 179 -22.34 -1.51 -8.20
C CYS A 179 -21.94 -0.31 -9.09
N PHE A 180 -21.12 -0.53 -10.12
CA PHE A 180 -20.71 0.52 -11.05
C PHE A 180 -21.87 1.02 -11.90
N HIS A 181 -22.76 0.14 -12.37
CA HIS A 181 -23.99 0.55 -13.03
C HIS A 181 -24.88 1.38 -12.11
N ALA A 182 -25.01 0.99 -10.84
CA ALA A 182 -25.79 1.74 -9.86
C ALA A 182 -25.24 3.16 -9.65
N ILE A 183 -23.91 3.32 -9.58
CA ILE A 183 -23.25 4.63 -9.49
C ILE A 183 -23.44 5.44 -10.77
N ASN A 184 -23.36 4.79 -11.93
CA ASN A 184 -23.38 5.45 -13.22
C ASN A 184 -24.76 6.00 -13.61
N LYS A 185 -25.83 5.46 -13.02
CA LYS A 185 -27.21 5.93 -13.21
C LYS A 185 -27.33 7.37 -12.71
N ASP A 186 -28.12 8.20 -13.40
CA ASP A 186 -28.13 9.66 -13.24
C ASP A 186 -28.27 10.14 -11.78
N ASP A 187 -29.06 9.46 -10.95
CA ASP A 187 -29.16 9.79 -9.52
C ASP A 187 -27.86 9.56 -8.74
N GLY A 188 -27.10 8.50 -9.04
CA GLY A 188 -25.80 8.24 -8.42
C GLY A 188 -24.79 9.32 -8.82
N LYS A 189 -24.68 9.63 -10.11
CA LYS A 189 -23.80 10.71 -10.60
C LYS A 189 -24.19 12.08 -10.05
N LEU A 190 -25.48 12.41 -10.00
CA LEU A 190 -25.99 13.68 -9.50
C LEU A 190 -25.83 13.82 -7.98
N GLN A 191 -26.10 12.76 -7.20
CA GLN A 191 -25.86 12.78 -5.77
C GLN A 191 -24.38 13.01 -5.48
N PHE A 192 -23.49 12.25 -6.14
CA PHE A 192 -22.06 12.51 -6.02
C PHE A 192 -21.75 13.96 -6.44
N GLN A 193 -22.03 14.39 -7.66
CA GLN A 193 -21.69 15.75 -8.09
C GLN A 193 -22.25 16.85 -7.18
N ARG A 194 -23.45 16.70 -6.59
CA ARG A 194 -23.99 17.62 -5.59
C ARG A 194 -23.23 17.63 -4.27
N TYR A 195 -22.75 16.49 -3.79
CA TYR A 195 -21.93 16.43 -2.58
C TYR A 195 -20.46 16.87 -2.82
N PHE A 196 -19.95 16.76 -4.05
CA PHE A 196 -18.53 17.00 -4.40
C PHE A 196 -18.23 18.32 -5.14
N SER A 197 -19.22 19.17 -5.39
CA SER A 197 -19.05 20.54 -5.89
C SER A 197 -18.79 21.50 -4.74
#